data_AF-A0A925VLU0-F1
#
_entry.id   AF-A0A925VLU0-F1
#
_cell.length_a   1.000
_cell.length_b   1.000
_cell.length_c   1.000
_cell.angle_alpha   90.00
_cell.angle_beta   90.00
_cell.angle_gamma   90.00
#
_symmetry.space_group_name_H-M   'P 1'
#
loop_
_entity.id
_entity.type
_entity.pdbx_description
1 polymer ?
#
loop_
_entity_poly.entity_id
_entity_poly.type
_entity_poly.pdbx_seq_one_letter_code
_entity_poly.pdbx_strand_id
1 'polypeptide(L)'
;MWPWAPWQPWWDCTPDIIFKVTQNCQGQQRVIVNEGFGSARWNIPTTSDVTLIANQEACCIDDPHHPEGNCVVISSVCGDLVNTIGGNPGAPPAPVGYLNPGTIATYGDRPYAGTATVAGLFGSGANVDYYEFAYATAPGGPFSDMPPAAAGGFSRTYWGPQLSGGPVGFHNVSFAFAPISGRLVIESREHFEATNDPLSWGTSRFWVANRDLLMQWHTATIFADDTYYLQLVGYSEAGGQLGAPQILPLCNTEKPNGLALTIDNSDSDLEPAADIVDVRINGVSAGPCSNVNAKDGGVLAVDFVAYDVGEHLAYYSLIATYGKNLAVDLLTIPGTTLTPVVQGAIPAADFVGPDYGAALGQGAAAPNWRAGGLRLTVPDLRNAFPETCCYQLELRVYKRSVVSCDHDYTPAKLSYYSLTVVV
;
A
#
# COMPACT_ATOMS: atom_id res chain seq x y z
N MET A 1 12.66 -45.09 21.65
CA MET A 1 13.24 -46.32 22.22
C MET A 1 12.54 -46.61 23.54
N TRP A 2 12.14 -47.87 23.77
CA TRP A 2 11.36 -48.30 24.94
C TRP A 2 12.19 -48.26 26.24
N PRO A 3 11.69 -47.80 27.41
CA PRO A 3 12.53 -47.44 28.56
C PRO A 3 12.85 -48.54 29.60
N TRP A 4 12.47 -49.82 29.43
CA TRP A 4 12.38 -50.71 30.61
C TRP A 4 13.11 -52.06 30.54
N ALA A 5 14.20 -52.20 29.78
CA ALA A 5 15.02 -53.41 29.82
C ALA A 5 16.52 -53.08 29.93
N PRO A 6 17.24 -53.58 30.95
CA PRO A 6 18.70 -53.45 31.03
C PRO A 6 19.33 -54.43 30.03
N TRP A 7 19.59 -53.97 28.81
CA TRP A 7 20.40 -54.71 27.84
C TRP A 7 21.87 -54.54 28.23
N GLN A 8 22.37 -55.47 29.06
CA GLN A 8 23.79 -55.65 29.28
C GLN A 8 24.30 -56.86 28.47
N PRO A 9 25.54 -56.80 27.93
CA PRO A 9 26.49 -55.70 28.03
C PRO A 9 26.18 -54.58 27.01
N TRP A 10 26.43 -53.33 27.39
CA TRP A 10 26.37 -52.19 26.46
C TRP A 10 27.57 -52.32 25.52
N TRP A 11 27.35 -52.80 24.30
CA TRP A 11 28.43 -52.94 23.31
C TRP A 11 28.77 -51.60 22.65
N ASP A 12 27.96 -50.58 22.93
CA ASP A 12 28.11 -49.25 22.41
C ASP A 12 28.22 -48.22 23.53
N CYS A 13 29.42 -47.69 23.73
CA CYS A 13 29.65 -46.56 24.63
C CYS A 13 29.77 -45.24 23.86
N THR A 14 29.58 -45.26 22.53
CA THR A 14 29.60 -44.04 21.73
C THR A 14 28.19 -43.41 21.71
N PRO A 15 28.08 -42.09 21.90
CA PRO A 15 26.77 -41.46 22.03
C PRO A 15 26.06 -41.39 20.68
N ASP A 16 24.73 -41.51 20.73
CA ASP A 16 23.85 -41.29 19.59
C ASP A 16 23.19 -39.93 19.71
N ILE A 17 23.20 -39.13 18.64
CA ILE A 17 22.67 -37.77 18.68
C ILE A 17 21.70 -37.48 17.53
N ILE A 18 20.73 -36.62 17.85
CA ILE A 18 19.85 -35.92 16.91
C ILE A 18 19.85 -34.43 17.28
N PHE A 19 19.65 -33.57 16.30
CA PHE A 19 19.64 -32.12 16.50
C PHE A 19 18.22 -31.54 16.46
N LYS A 20 17.96 -30.68 17.44
CA LYS A 20 16.84 -29.73 17.40
C LYS A 20 17.39 -28.34 17.60
N VAL A 21 17.18 -27.47 16.61
CA VAL A 21 17.66 -26.08 16.64
C VAL A 21 16.46 -25.15 16.58
N THR A 22 16.49 -24.10 17.39
CA THR A 22 15.45 -23.06 17.38
C THR A 22 16.03 -21.71 17.02
N GLN A 23 15.27 -20.92 16.27
CA GLN A 23 15.57 -19.53 15.92
C GLN A 23 14.48 -18.62 16.50
N ASN A 24 14.84 -17.43 16.99
CA ASN A 24 13.85 -16.41 17.34
C ASN A 24 13.58 -15.53 16.12
N CYS A 25 12.34 -15.56 15.65
CA CYS A 25 11.83 -14.86 14.50
C CYS A 25 10.81 -13.82 14.96
N GLN A 26 11.19 -12.54 14.98
CA GLN A 26 10.30 -11.43 15.38
C GLN A 26 9.61 -11.66 16.75
N GLY A 27 10.35 -12.19 17.73
CA GLY A 27 9.82 -12.48 19.07
C GLY A 27 9.13 -13.84 19.21
N GLN A 28 9.03 -14.63 18.14
CA GLN A 28 8.49 -16.00 18.17
C GLN A 28 9.60 -17.03 17.98
N GLN A 29 9.68 -18.01 18.90
CA GLN A 29 10.62 -19.13 18.76
C GLN A 29 10.10 -20.13 17.72
N ARG A 30 10.88 -20.36 16.66
CA ARG A 30 10.63 -21.31 15.58
C ARG A 30 11.60 -22.48 15.67
N VAL A 31 11.16 -23.70 15.33
CA VAL A 31 12.04 -24.87 15.30
C VAL A 31 12.54 -25.04 13.88
N ILE A 32 13.79 -24.64 13.64
CA ILE A 32 14.37 -24.57 12.29
C ILE A 32 15.12 -25.84 11.90
N VAL A 33 15.47 -26.69 12.87
CA VAL A 33 15.96 -28.05 12.62
C VAL A 33 15.23 -28.96 13.59
N ASN A 34 14.63 -30.04 13.09
CA ASN A 34 13.92 -31.02 13.90
C ASN A 34 14.20 -32.42 13.36
N GLU A 35 15.35 -32.97 13.73
CA GLU A 35 15.74 -34.32 13.34
C GLU A 35 14.93 -35.37 14.10
N GLY A 36 14.38 -36.33 13.36
CA GLY A 36 13.74 -37.51 13.94
C GLY A 36 14.75 -38.64 14.15
N PHE A 37 14.26 -39.76 14.69
CA PHE A 37 15.07 -40.98 14.88
C PHE A 37 15.79 -41.46 13.61
N GLY A 38 15.17 -41.29 12.44
CA GLY A 38 15.78 -41.68 11.15
C GLY A 38 17.02 -40.85 10.76
N SER A 39 17.23 -39.70 11.40
CA SER A 39 18.39 -38.82 11.22
C SER A 39 19.43 -39.00 12.33
N ALA A 40 19.23 -39.98 13.22
CA ALA A 40 20.15 -40.26 14.31
C ALA A 40 21.53 -40.62 13.75
N ARG A 41 22.54 -39.92 14.27
CA ARG A 41 23.94 -40.24 14.03
C ARG A 41 24.33 -41.21 15.13
N TRP A 42 24.47 -42.47 14.74
CA TRP A 42 24.83 -43.55 15.63
C TRP A 42 26.32 -43.53 15.89
N ASN A 43 26.72 -43.78 17.12
CA ASN A 43 28.09 -44.15 17.48
C ASN A 43 29.12 -43.09 17.10
N ILE A 44 28.84 -41.82 17.40
CA ILE A 44 29.68 -40.73 16.91
C ILE A 44 31.08 -40.77 17.56
N PRO A 45 32.16 -40.50 16.80
CA PRO A 45 33.49 -40.34 17.35
C PRO A 45 33.60 -39.08 18.23
N THR A 46 34.72 -38.92 18.93
CA THR A 46 34.98 -37.76 19.81
C THR A 46 34.96 -36.41 19.08
N THR A 47 35.08 -36.40 17.76
CA THR A 47 34.97 -35.21 16.92
C THR A 47 34.24 -35.58 15.64
N SER A 48 33.15 -34.88 15.35
CA SER A 48 32.30 -35.12 14.18
C SER A 48 31.81 -33.79 13.63
N ASP A 49 31.93 -33.61 12.33
CA ASP A 49 31.37 -32.46 11.63
C ASP A 49 29.92 -32.76 11.23
N VAL A 50 29.03 -31.81 11.48
CA VAL A 50 27.62 -31.94 11.12
C VAL A 50 27.19 -30.77 10.25
N THR A 51 26.49 -31.09 9.16
CA THR A 51 25.74 -30.11 8.40
C THR A 51 24.28 -30.21 8.81
N LEU A 52 23.76 -29.12 9.39
CA LEU A 52 22.34 -29.00 9.72
C LEU A 52 21.68 -28.13 8.67
N ILE A 53 20.62 -28.64 8.04
CA ILE A 53 19.86 -27.90 7.03
C ILE A 53 18.64 -27.32 7.72
N ALA A 54 18.57 -25.99 7.76
CA ALA A 54 17.41 -25.31 8.29
C ALA A 54 16.19 -25.57 7.39
N ASN A 55 15.04 -25.82 8.01
CA ASN A 55 13.77 -26.02 7.31
C ASN A 55 13.17 -24.67 6.88
N GLN A 56 12.02 -24.74 6.21
CA GLN A 56 11.26 -23.57 5.75
C GLN A 56 10.71 -22.65 6.85
N GLU A 57 10.77 -23.04 8.13
CA GLU A 57 10.40 -22.17 9.25
C GLU A 57 11.55 -21.25 9.68
N ALA A 58 12.73 -21.41 9.09
CA ALA A 58 13.85 -20.51 9.31
C ALA A 58 13.53 -19.13 8.74
N CYS A 59 13.79 -18.10 9.54
CA CYS A 59 13.75 -16.74 9.06
C CYS A 59 14.96 -16.51 8.18
N CYS A 60 14.70 -16.31 6.89
CA CYS A 60 15.67 -15.80 5.95
C CYS A 60 15.78 -14.29 6.09
N ILE A 61 16.98 -13.78 5.87
CA ILE A 61 17.20 -12.37 5.64
C ILE A 61 17.32 -12.25 4.13
N ASP A 62 16.36 -11.55 3.52
CA ASP A 62 16.51 -11.16 2.13
C ASP A 62 17.65 -10.15 2.07
N ASP A 63 18.67 -10.40 1.25
CA ASP A 63 19.82 -9.51 1.02
C ASP A 63 20.16 -9.51 -0.47
N PRO A 64 19.31 -8.88 -1.30
CA PRO A 64 19.54 -8.78 -2.73
C PRO A 64 20.79 -7.94 -2.96
N HIS A 65 21.56 -8.33 -3.98
CA HIS A 65 22.77 -7.61 -4.35
C HIS A 65 22.47 -6.15 -4.67
N HIS A 66 23.35 -5.27 -4.17
CA HIS A 66 23.33 -3.86 -4.54
C HIS A 66 23.50 -3.71 -6.06
N PRO A 67 22.83 -2.74 -6.68
CA PRO A 67 23.13 -2.37 -8.06
C PRO A 67 24.63 -2.05 -8.20
N GLU A 68 25.26 -2.42 -9.31
CA GLU A 68 26.67 -2.09 -9.52
C GLU A 68 26.84 -0.65 -10.02
N GLY A 69 27.87 0.05 -9.52
CA GLY A 69 28.32 1.35 -10.06
C GLY A 69 27.87 2.58 -9.26
N ASN A 70 28.25 3.76 -9.75
CA ASN A 70 27.93 5.06 -9.16
C ASN A 70 26.56 5.55 -9.63
N CYS A 71 25.50 4.99 -9.05
CA CYS A 71 24.12 5.20 -9.47
C CYS A 71 23.13 5.00 -8.31
N VAL A 72 21.85 5.25 -8.55
CA VAL A 72 20.77 4.96 -7.61
C VAL A 72 19.60 4.29 -8.32
N VAL A 73 18.89 3.41 -7.63
CA VAL A 73 17.59 2.86 -8.05
C VAL A 73 16.54 3.37 -7.09
N ILE A 74 15.51 4.04 -7.60
CA ILE A 74 14.25 4.22 -6.87
C ILE A 74 13.36 3.06 -7.29
N SER A 75 13.08 2.14 -6.36
CA SER A 75 12.47 0.84 -6.68
C SER A 75 10.97 0.85 -6.56
N SER A 76 10.44 1.49 -5.51
CA SER A 76 9.02 1.46 -5.21
C SER A 76 8.54 2.66 -4.43
N VAL A 77 7.24 2.92 -4.51
CA VAL A 77 6.50 3.87 -3.69
C VAL A 77 5.36 3.12 -3.02
N CYS A 78 5.28 3.14 -1.69
CA CYS A 78 4.27 2.38 -0.94
C CYS A 78 4.26 0.87 -1.25
N GLY A 79 5.39 0.31 -1.70
CA GLY A 79 5.47 -1.07 -2.14
C GLY A 79 5.08 -1.29 -3.61
N ASP A 80 4.50 -0.30 -4.28
CA ASP A 80 4.24 -0.33 -5.72
C ASP A 80 5.53 -0.12 -6.49
N LEU A 81 5.82 -0.99 -7.44
CA LEU A 81 7.02 -0.86 -8.25
C LEU A 81 6.96 0.43 -9.09
N VAL A 82 8.07 1.15 -9.18
CA VAL A 82 8.12 2.42 -9.95
C VAL A 82 7.73 2.22 -11.42
N ASN A 83 7.95 1.03 -12.00
CA ASN A 83 7.54 0.71 -13.36
C ASN A 83 6.02 0.47 -13.53
N THR A 84 5.23 0.48 -12.46
CA THR A 84 3.75 0.46 -12.51
C THR A 84 3.14 1.83 -12.27
N ILE A 85 3.96 2.88 -12.14
CA ILE A 85 3.52 4.26 -11.90
C ILE A 85 3.82 5.11 -13.13
N GLY A 86 2.80 5.71 -13.75
CA GLY A 86 2.94 6.36 -15.05
C GLY A 86 3.99 7.46 -15.10
N GLY A 87 4.66 7.60 -16.25
CA GLY A 87 5.72 8.58 -16.48
C GLY A 87 7.08 8.23 -15.87
N ASN A 88 7.17 7.17 -15.06
CA ASN A 88 8.43 6.70 -14.48
C ASN A 88 9.18 5.70 -15.38
N PRO A 89 10.48 5.46 -15.12
CA PRO A 89 11.28 4.51 -15.90
C PRO A 89 10.64 3.12 -15.98
N GLY A 90 10.42 2.63 -17.20
CA GLY A 90 9.81 1.32 -17.45
C GLY A 90 8.28 1.28 -17.37
N ALA A 91 7.62 2.37 -16.96
CA ALA A 91 6.17 2.49 -16.92
C ALA A 91 5.60 3.09 -18.22
N PRO A 92 4.28 2.93 -18.49
CA PRO A 92 3.57 3.73 -19.48
C PRO A 92 3.75 5.24 -19.25
N PRO A 93 3.83 6.07 -20.30
CA PRO A 93 4.17 7.49 -20.17
C PRO A 93 3.05 8.36 -19.56
N ALA A 94 1.80 7.88 -19.54
CA ALA A 94 0.65 8.63 -19.03
C ALA A 94 -0.45 7.67 -18.54
N PRO A 95 -1.34 8.11 -17.62
CA PRO A 95 -1.25 9.37 -16.87
C PRO A 95 -0.07 9.38 -15.91
N VAL A 96 0.67 10.48 -15.88
CA VAL A 96 1.94 10.60 -15.14
C VAL A 96 1.65 10.59 -13.65
N GLY A 97 2.42 9.85 -12.85
CA GLY A 97 2.35 9.85 -11.40
C GLY A 97 1.25 8.97 -10.79
N TYR A 98 0.40 8.36 -11.63
CA TYR A 98 -0.67 7.46 -11.20
C TYR A 98 -0.22 6.00 -11.23
N LEU A 99 -0.65 5.22 -10.22
CA LEU A 99 -0.48 3.78 -10.17
C LEU A 99 -1.41 3.06 -11.16
N ASN A 100 -0.89 2.05 -11.84
CA ASN A 100 -1.58 1.25 -12.87
C ASN A 100 -2.16 2.12 -14.02
N PRO A 101 -1.32 2.92 -14.69
CA PRO A 101 -1.76 3.93 -15.65
C PRO A 101 -2.53 3.33 -16.84
N GLY A 102 -3.72 3.87 -17.11
CA GLY A 102 -4.60 3.51 -18.22
C GLY A 102 -5.27 2.14 -18.08
N THR A 103 -5.19 1.50 -16.91
CA THR A 103 -5.77 0.18 -16.70
C THR A 103 -7.29 0.29 -16.58
N ILE A 104 -8.03 -0.44 -17.43
CA ILE A 104 -9.50 -0.52 -17.38
C ILE A 104 -9.93 -1.43 -16.21
N ALA A 105 -9.85 -0.92 -14.99
CA ALA A 105 -10.23 -1.61 -13.75
C ALA A 105 -10.50 -0.59 -12.62
N THR A 106 -11.19 -1.00 -11.56
CA THR A 106 -11.43 -0.18 -10.36
C THR A 106 -10.16 0.36 -9.71
N TYR A 107 -9.05 -0.38 -9.80
CA TYR A 107 -7.75 -0.03 -9.23
C TYR A 107 -6.79 0.65 -10.23
N GLY A 108 -7.28 1.02 -11.42
CA GLY A 108 -6.51 1.78 -12.40
C GLY A 108 -6.38 3.24 -11.99
N ASP A 109 -5.33 3.90 -12.48
CA ASP A 109 -5.12 5.35 -12.36
C ASP A 109 -5.31 5.90 -10.93
N ARG A 110 -4.59 5.32 -9.96
CA ARG A 110 -4.69 5.71 -8.55
C ARG A 110 -3.66 6.79 -8.18
N PRO A 111 -4.07 7.96 -7.66
CA PRO A 111 -3.14 8.93 -7.09
C PRO A 111 -2.73 8.51 -5.67
N TYR A 112 -1.69 9.13 -5.14
CA TYR A 112 -1.20 8.92 -3.76
C TYR A 112 -1.64 10.05 -2.83
N ALA A 113 -1.72 9.79 -1.53
CA ALA A 113 -2.10 10.79 -0.53
C ALA A 113 -1.49 10.51 0.84
N GLY A 114 -1.53 11.49 1.74
CA GLY A 114 -1.11 11.32 3.13
C GLY A 114 0.41 11.20 3.28
N THR A 115 0.91 9.97 3.42
CA THR A 115 2.35 9.67 3.50
C THR A 115 2.76 8.62 2.48
N ALA A 116 3.58 8.99 1.50
CA ALA A 116 4.13 8.06 0.52
C ALA A 116 5.52 7.59 0.95
N THR A 117 5.71 6.29 1.16
CA THR A 117 7.04 5.73 1.46
C THR A 117 7.81 5.52 0.16
N VAL A 118 8.99 6.11 0.04
CA VAL A 118 9.84 6.00 -1.17
C VAL A 118 11.00 5.06 -0.85
N ALA A 119 11.13 3.97 -1.60
CA ALA A 119 12.18 2.99 -1.43
C ALA A 119 13.13 2.94 -2.63
N GLY A 120 14.37 2.52 -2.36
CA GLY A 120 15.44 2.44 -3.34
C GLY A 120 16.78 2.07 -2.71
N LEU A 121 17.78 1.92 -3.58
CA LEU A 121 19.12 1.47 -3.24
C LEU A 121 20.17 2.30 -3.97
N PHE A 122 21.24 2.63 -3.25
CA PHE A 122 22.46 3.14 -3.86
C PHE A 122 23.26 2.00 -4.48
N GLY A 123 23.89 2.29 -5.62
CA GLY A 123 24.81 1.36 -6.25
C GLY A 123 26.11 1.22 -5.47
N SER A 124 26.80 0.10 -5.64
CA SER A 124 28.03 -0.24 -4.90
C SER A 124 29.19 0.72 -5.11
N GLY A 125 29.15 1.54 -6.16
CA GLY A 125 30.13 2.60 -6.44
C GLY A 125 29.63 4.00 -6.08
N ALA A 126 28.45 4.14 -5.48
CA ALA A 126 27.90 5.43 -5.08
C ALA A 126 28.63 5.99 -3.85
N ASN A 127 29.24 7.16 -4.00
CA ASN A 127 29.91 7.85 -2.90
C ASN A 127 28.95 8.86 -2.25
N VAL A 128 27.90 8.36 -1.58
CA VAL A 128 26.85 9.17 -0.95
C VAL A 128 26.75 8.82 0.52
N ASP A 129 27.13 9.77 1.37
CA ASP A 129 27.06 9.63 2.82
C ASP A 129 25.75 10.16 3.37
N TYR A 130 25.26 11.26 2.78
CA TYR A 130 23.98 11.87 3.10
C TYR A 130 23.24 12.21 1.83
N TYR A 131 21.92 12.21 1.87
CA TYR A 131 21.09 12.60 0.74
C TYR A 131 19.87 13.40 1.17
N GLU A 132 19.29 14.11 0.23
CA GLU A 132 17.97 14.76 0.37
C GLU A 132 17.14 14.52 -0.89
N PHE A 133 15.85 14.80 -0.80
CA PHE A 133 15.00 14.91 -1.98
C PHE A 133 14.70 16.38 -2.26
N ALA A 134 14.76 16.76 -3.52
CA ALA A 134 14.22 18.00 -4.04
C ALA A 134 12.93 17.70 -4.82
N TYR A 135 12.03 18.68 -4.95
CA TYR A 135 10.77 18.50 -5.67
C TYR A 135 10.56 19.57 -6.75
N ALA A 136 9.79 19.23 -7.78
CA ALA A 136 9.35 20.15 -8.83
C ALA A 136 7.90 19.85 -9.22
N THR A 137 7.21 20.84 -9.81
CA THR A 137 5.87 20.70 -10.41
C THR A 137 5.92 20.51 -11.92
N ALA A 138 7.12 20.48 -12.50
CA ALA A 138 7.34 20.26 -13.92
C ALA A 138 8.44 19.21 -14.13
N PRO A 139 8.33 18.39 -15.19
CA PRO A 139 9.33 17.38 -15.49
C PRO A 139 10.68 18.06 -15.79
N GLY A 140 11.72 17.64 -15.07
CA GLY A 140 13.08 18.19 -15.22
C GLY A 140 13.35 19.49 -14.46
N GLY A 141 12.39 20.01 -13.68
CA GLY A 141 12.59 21.15 -12.78
C GLY A 141 11.93 22.46 -13.25
N PRO A 142 12.26 23.60 -12.62
CA PRO A 142 13.28 23.78 -11.57
C PRO A 142 12.94 23.04 -10.28
N PHE A 143 13.96 22.48 -9.63
CA PHE A 143 13.80 21.78 -8.36
C PHE A 143 13.94 22.76 -7.18
N SER A 144 13.04 22.63 -6.22
CA SER A 144 13.03 23.33 -4.94
C SER A 144 13.42 22.38 -3.80
N ASP A 145 13.98 22.94 -2.73
CA ASP A 145 14.27 22.18 -1.51
C ASP A 145 12.96 21.64 -0.90
N MET A 146 12.97 20.39 -0.42
CA MET A 146 11.80 19.80 0.23
C MET A 146 11.42 20.59 1.49
N PRO A 147 10.13 20.94 1.69
CA PRO A 147 9.69 21.56 2.93
C PRO A 147 10.04 20.66 4.13
N PRO A 148 10.60 21.19 5.23
CA PRO A 148 11.03 20.36 6.35
C PRO A 148 9.92 19.47 6.95
N ALA A 149 8.67 19.95 6.94
CA ALA A 149 7.53 19.18 7.41
C ALA A 149 7.17 17.98 6.49
N ALA A 150 7.62 17.99 5.24
CA ALA A 150 7.36 16.93 4.27
C ALA A 150 8.45 15.83 4.26
N ALA A 151 9.64 16.15 4.76
CA ALA A 151 10.79 15.25 4.81
C ALA A 151 10.72 14.35 6.06
N GLY A 152 9.95 13.27 5.98
CA GLY A 152 9.81 12.29 7.04
C GLY A 152 10.99 11.32 7.13
N GLY A 153 11.61 11.26 8.31
CA GLY A 153 12.56 10.20 8.66
C GLY A 153 11.87 8.86 8.91
N PHE A 154 12.65 7.85 9.30
CA PHE A 154 12.14 6.51 9.59
C PHE A 154 13.09 5.77 10.53
N SER A 155 12.65 4.61 11.02
CA SER A 155 13.53 3.69 11.77
C SER A 155 13.85 2.47 10.92
N ARG A 156 15.12 2.08 10.89
CA ARG A 156 15.56 0.79 10.34
C ARG A 156 15.73 -0.20 11.47
N THR A 157 15.42 -1.47 11.21
CA THR A 157 15.65 -2.54 12.18
C THR A 157 16.72 -3.47 11.66
N TYR A 158 17.70 -3.80 12.51
CA TYR A 158 18.66 -4.87 12.23
C TYR A 158 18.57 -5.97 13.29
N TRP A 159 18.93 -7.18 12.89
CA TRP A 159 19.23 -8.28 13.80
C TRP A 159 20.74 -8.38 13.98
N GLY A 160 21.20 -8.57 15.21
CA GLY A 160 22.62 -8.78 15.53
C GLY A 160 23.00 -8.28 16.92
N PRO A 161 24.29 -8.27 17.27
CA PRO A 161 24.77 -7.61 18.48
C PRO A 161 24.38 -6.13 18.47
N GLN A 162 23.93 -5.58 19.61
CA GLN A 162 23.70 -4.15 19.73
C GLN A 162 24.95 -3.36 19.30
N LEU A 163 24.79 -2.17 18.72
CA LEU A 163 25.91 -1.26 18.48
C LEU A 163 26.72 -1.07 19.77
N SER A 164 28.05 -1.07 19.68
CA SER A 164 28.99 -1.14 20.82
C SER A 164 29.11 -2.52 21.51
N GLY A 165 28.66 -3.61 20.88
CA GLY A 165 28.95 -4.98 21.32
C GLY A 165 28.02 -5.53 22.40
N GLY A 166 26.78 -5.03 22.47
CA GLY A 166 25.77 -5.50 23.43
C GLY A 166 25.05 -6.80 23.02
N PRO A 167 23.92 -7.14 23.66
CA PRO A 167 23.23 -8.40 23.43
C PRO A 167 22.77 -8.56 21.98
N VAL A 168 22.75 -9.82 21.51
CA VAL A 168 22.22 -10.18 20.20
C VAL A 168 20.71 -10.12 20.23
N GLY A 169 20.10 -9.39 19.29
CA GLY A 169 18.66 -9.23 19.21
C GLY A 169 18.22 -8.34 18.05
N PHE A 170 16.96 -7.94 18.06
CA PHE A 170 16.42 -6.93 17.16
C PHE A 170 16.65 -5.54 17.73
N HIS A 171 17.20 -4.65 16.92
CA HIS A 171 17.56 -3.30 17.32
C HIS A 171 17.04 -2.30 16.30
N ASN A 172 16.44 -1.22 16.78
CA ASN A 172 15.95 -0.12 15.97
C ASN A 172 16.94 1.04 16.00
N VAL A 173 17.21 1.61 14.83
CA VAL A 173 18.03 2.81 14.67
C VAL A 173 17.26 3.86 13.90
N SER A 174 17.29 5.08 14.40
CA SER A 174 16.56 6.20 13.80
C SER A 174 17.39 6.83 12.69
N PHE A 175 16.79 6.97 11.52
CA PHE A 175 17.29 7.74 10.39
C PHE A 175 16.39 8.97 10.26
N ALA A 176 16.86 10.10 10.78
CA ALA A 176 16.11 11.35 10.76
C ALA A 176 16.77 12.35 9.82
N PHE A 177 15.94 13.18 9.19
CA PHE A 177 16.43 14.35 8.47
C PHE A 177 17.01 15.36 9.48
N ALA A 178 18.22 15.83 9.22
CA ALA A 178 18.96 16.75 10.06
C ALA A 178 19.61 17.87 9.24
N PRO A 179 19.72 19.09 9.78
CA PRO A 179 20.41 20.17 9.11
C PRO A 179 21.93 19.97 9.16
N ILE A 180 22.58 19.83 8.00
CA ILE A 180 24.04 19.80 7.86
C ILE A 180 24.43 20.74 6.72
N SER A 181 25.40 21.63 6.96
CA SER A 181 25.86 22.62 5.96
C SER A 181 24.72 23.42 5.29
N GLY A 182 23.63 23.68 6.03
CA GLY A 182 22.45 24.41 5.54
C GLY A 182 21.47 23.59 4.69
N ARG A 183 21.69 22.28 4.52
CA ARG A 183 20.83 21.33 3.82
C ARG A 183 20.09 20.43 4.80
N LEU A 184 18.89 20.00 4.46
CA LEU A 184 18.10 19.07 5.28
C LEU A 184 18.28 17.66 4.71
N VAL A 185 19.25 16.94 5.26
CA VAL A 185 19.69 15.64 4.73
C VAL A 185 19.43 14.50 5.69
N ILE A 186 19.40 13.29 5.17
CA ILE A 186 19.32 12.03 5.92
C ILE A 186 20.54 11.17 5.56
N GLU A 187 21.04 10.42 6.54
CA GLU A 187 22.21 9.56 6.37
C GLU A 187 21.89 8.37 5.46
N SER A 188 22.81 8.01 4.56
CA SER A 188 22.71 6.78 3.77
C SER A 188 22.92 5.54 4.64
N ARG A 189 22.36 4.42 4.21
CA ARG A 189 22.61 3.15 4.90
C ARG A 189 24.09 2.79 4.82
N GLU A 190 24.70 2.97 3.65
CA GLU A 190 26.07 2.62 3.35
C GLU A 190 27.05 3.40 4.25
N HIS A 191 26.81 4.68 4.50
CA HIS A 191 27.61 5.47 5.44
C HIS A 191 27.38 5.09 6.90
N PHE A 192 26.13 4.81 7.27
CA PHE A 192 25.83 4.29 8.60
C PHE A 192 26.59 2.98 8.86
N GLU A 193 26.57 2.05 7.91
CA GLU A 193 27.31 0.79 8.00
C GLU A 193 28.82 1.02 8.11
N ALA A 194 29.37 1.92 7.30
CA ALA A 194 30.79 2.25 7.29
C ALA A 194 31.28 2.87 8.62
N THR A 195 30.42 3.62 9.32
CA THR A 195 30.78 4.35 10.54
C THR A 195 30.37 3.63 11.84
N ASN A 196 29.46 2.65 11.76
CA ASN A 196 28.95 1.93 12.92
C ASN A 196 29.31 0.44 12.88
N ASP A 197 30.55 0.11 13.27
CA ASP A 197 31.09 -1.25 13.28
C ASP A 197 31.13 -1.88 11.86
N PRO A 198 31.97 -1.35 10.96
CA PRO A 198 31.96 -1.66 9.52
C PRO A 198 32.23 -3.12 9.17
N LEU A 199 32.91 -3.87 10.03
CA LEU A 199 33.23 -5.28 9.78
C LEU A 199 32.09 -6.24 10.13
N SER A 200 31.03 -5.72 10.75
CA SER A 200 29.92 -6.52 11.28
C SER A 200 28.74 -6.65 10.32
N TRP A 201 28.55 -5.70 9.41
CA TRP A 201 27.42 -5.69 8.49
C TRP A 201 27.58 -6.77 7.43
N GLY A 202 26.52 -7.54 7.20
CA GLY A 202 26.55 -8.73 6.33
C GLY A 202 27.27 -9.95 6.94
N THR A 203 27.83 -9.84 8.14
CA THR A 203 28.51 -10.96 8.83
C THR A 203 27.82 -11.35 10.13
N SER A 204 27.50 -10.38 10.97
CA SER A 204 26.87 -10.56 12.29
C SER A 204 25.74 -9.57 12.56
N ARG A 205 25.63 -8.50 11.76
CA ARG A 205 24.50 -7.57 11.71
C ARG A 205 23.86 -7.58 10.34
N PHE A 206 22.53 -7.60 10.34
CA PHE A 206 21.75 -7.73 9.12
C PHE A 206 20.46 -6.92 9.22
N TRP A 207 20.17 -6.12 8.22
CA TRP A 207 18.92 -5.36 8.16
C TRP A 207 17.73 -6.29 7.94
N VAL A 208 16.65 -6.07 8.69
CA VAL A 208 15.43 -6.89 8.66
C VAL A 208 14.15 -6.10 8.41
N ALA A 209 14.20 -4.76 8.55
CA ALA A 209 13.07 -3.89 8.23
C ALA A 209 13.55 -2.53 7.73
N ASN A 210 12.81 -1.97 6.77
CA ASN A 210 13.09 -0.67 6.14
C ASN A 210 14.52 -0.56 5.60
N ARG A 211 15.13 -1.65 5.11
CA ARG A 211 16.49 -1.65 4.55
C ARG A 211 16.62 -0.78 3.29
N ASP A 212 15.56 -0.68 2.51
CA ASP A 212 15.58 0.05 1.24
C ASP A 212 14.78 1.36 1.33
N LEU A 213 14.24 1.70 2.50
CA LEU A 213 13.49 2.95 2.65
C LEU A 213 14.44 4.14 2.51
N LEU A 214 14.05 5.09 1.67
CA LEU A 214 14.80 6.33 1.42
C LEU A 214 14.13 7.54 2.08
N MET A 215 12.80 7.60 2.13
CA MET A 215 12.06 8.70 2.72
C MET A 215 10.61 8.29 3.06
N GLN A 216 10.05 8.86 4.12
CA GLN A 216 8.59 8.97 4.29
C GLN A 216 8.16 10.35 3.81
N TRP A 217 7.57 10.45 2.62
CA TRP A 217 7.16 11.72 2.06
C TRP A 217 5.77 12.11 2.59
N HIS A 218 5.71 13.10 3.49
CA HIS A 218 4.44 13.59 4.00
C HIS A 218 3.87 14.65 3.05
N THR A 219 2.73 14.35 2.46
CA THR A 219 2.08 15.21 1.45
C THR A 219 0.89 15.97 2.02
N ALA A 220 0.14 15.35 2.94
CA ALA A 220 -1.08 15.94 3.51
C ALA A 220 -0.81 17.33 4.11
N THR A 221 -1.67 18.30 3.77
CA THR A 221 -1.62 19.71 4.22
C THR A 221 -0.39 20.51 3.78
N ILE A 222 0.59 19.90 3.10
CA ILE A 222 1.85 20.53 2.67
C ILE A 222 1.89 20.72 1.15
N PHE A 223 1.47 19.69 0.41
CA PHE A 223 1.38 19.72 -1.04
C PHE A 223 -0.07 19.82 -1.49
N ALA A 224 -0.31 20.68 -2.48
CA ALA A 224 -1.58 20.73 -3.17
C ALA A 224 -1.77 19.47 -4.03
N ASP A 225 -2.98 19.26 -4.54
CA ASP A 225 -3.25 18.14 -5.43
C ASP A 225 -2.69 18.45 -6.82
N ASP A 226 -1.64 17.73 -7.20
CA ASP A 226 -0.97 17.87 -8.49
C ASP A 226 0.03 16.72 -8.71
N THR A 227 0.65 16.70 -9.88
CA THR A 227 1.78 15.84 -10.21
C THR A 227 3.10 16.51 -9.82
N TYR A 228 3.88 15.80 -9.01
CA TYR A 228 5.17 16.24 -8.53
C TYR A 228 6.28 15.31 -9.03
N TYR A 229 7.47 15.90 -9.19
CA TYR A 229 8.68 15.21 -9.61
C TYR A 229 9.71 15.35 -8.50
N LEU A 230 10.12 14.22 -7.92
CA LEU A 230 11.16 14.16 -6.91
C LEU A 230 12.50 13.83 -7.56
N GLN A 231 13.57 14.40 -7.01
CA GLN A 231 14.95 14.09 -7.38
C GLN A 231 15.78 13.90 -6.11
N LEU A 232 16.50 12.79 -6.03
CA LEU A 232 17.48 12.52 -4.97
C LEU A 232 18.78 13.24 -5.28
N VAL A 233 19.26 14.01 -4.31
CA VAL A 233 20.54 14.70 -4.32
C VAL A 233 21.43 14.07 -3.26
N GLY A 234 22.58 13.55 -3.67
CA GLY A 234 23.56 12.95 -2.77
C GLY A 234 24.66 13.93 -2.38
N TYR A 235 25.35 13.62 -1.28
CA TYR A 235 26.49 14.36 -0.75
C TYR A 235 27.48 13.38 -0.11
N SER A 236 28.77 13.61 -0.31
CA SER A 236 29.80 13.04 0.55
C SER A 236 29.96 13.89 1.81
N GLU A 237 30.43 13.31 2.90
CA GLU A 237 30.68 13.99 4.17
C GLU A 237 32.19 13.94 4.52
N ALA A 238 32.75 15.07 4.92
CA ALA A 238 34.07 15.09 5.53
C ALA A 238 34.20 16.19 6.58
N GLY A 239 34.51 15.81 7.83
CA GLY A 239 34.81 16.77 8.90
C GLY A 239 33.59 17.51 9.45
N GLY A 240 32.43 16.90 9.44
CA GLY A 240 31.12 17.46 9.79
C GLY A 240 30.51 18.36 8.71
N GLN A 241 30.95 18.28 7.45
CA GLN A 241 30.52 19.15 6.36
C GLN A 241 30.17 18.36 5.10
N LEU A 242 29.09 18.77 4.43
CA LEU A 242 28.70 18.20 3.16
C LEU A 242 29.59 18.72 2.03
N GLY A 243 29.98 17.80 1.13
CA GLY A 243 30.66 18.11 -0.12
C GLY A 243 29.73 18.74 -1.16
N ALA A 244 30.17 18.75 -2.42
CA ALA A 244 29.35 19.24 -3.52
C ALA A 244 28.13 18.33 -3.76
N PRO A 245 26.95 18.89 -4.11
CA PRO A 245 25.78 18.10 -4.46
C PRO A 245 26.07 17.25 -5.71
N GLN A 246 25.62 16.00 -5.70
CA GLN A 246 25.71 15.10 -6.84
C GLN A 246 24.33 14.53 -7.18
N ILE A 247 23.98 14.58 -8.47
CA ILE A 247 22.80 13.89 -9.00
C ILE A 247 23.28 12.57 -9.59
N LEU A 248 22.98 11.48 -8.88
CA LEU A 248 23.29 10.15 -9.37
C LEU A 248 22.40 9.79 -10.55
N PRO A 249 22.92 9.10 -11.58
CA PRO A 249 22.10 8.54 -12.62
C PRO A 249 21.26 7.37 -12.08
N LEU A 250 20.16 7.03 -12.77
CA LEU A 250 19.48 5.76 -12.56
C LEU A 250 20.41 4.63 -12.98
N CYS A 251 20.53 3.59 -12.16
CA CYS A 251 21.41 2.46 -12.46
C CYS A 251 21.08 1.82 -13.82
N ASN A 252 22.14 1.39 -14.52
CA ASN A 252 22.09 0.89 -15.90
C ASN A 252 21.59 1.92 -16.94
N THR A 253 21.59 3.21 -16.60
CA THR A 253 21.27 4.30 -17.52
C THR A 253 22.22 5.48 -17.32
N GLU A 254 22.19 6.43 -18.26
CA GLU A 254 22.87 7.73 -18.12
C GLU A 254 21.89 8.84 -17.70
N LYS A 255 20.62 8.51 -17.45
CA LYS A 255 19.59 9.49 -17.13
C LYS A 255 19.68 9.88 -15.65
N PRO A 256 19.45 11.15 -15.30
CA PRO A 256 19.36 11.55 -13.90
C PRO A 256 18.26 10.79 -13.18
N ASN A 257 18.45 10.53 -11.89
CA ASN A 257 17.38 9.96 -11.07
C ASN A 257 16.18 10.91 -10.98
N GLY A 258 15.01 10.31 -10.83
CA GLY A 258 13.76 11.01 -10.66
C GLY A 258 12.60 10.05 -10.39
N LEU A 259 11.55 10.60 -9.79
CA LEU A 259 10.30 9.91 -9.48
C LEU A 259 9.14 10.87 -9.71
N ALA A 260 8.18 10.48 -10.54
CA ALA A 260 6.93 11.21 -10.74
C ALA A 260 5.82 10.57 -9.92
N LEU A 261 5.07 11.38 -9.17
CA LEU A 261 3.91 10.97 -8.37
C LEU A 261 2.80 12.00 -8.46
N THR A 262 1.56 11.56 -8.62
CA THR A 262 0.40 12.43 -8.52
C THR A 262 -0.22 12.32 -7.15
N ILE A 263 -0.42 13.46 -6.54
CA ILE A 263 -0.92 13.62 -5.19
C ILE A 263 -2.36 14.09 -5.22
N ASP A 264 -3.19 13.46 -4.40
CA ASP A 264 -4.56 13.87 -4.13
C ASP A 264 -4.83 13.72 -2.62
N ASN A 265 -4.55 14.78 -1.88
CA ASN A 265 -4.81 14.91 -0.44
C ASN A 265 -6.21 15.50 -0.15
N SER A 266 -7.05 15.68 -1.16
CA SER A 266 -8.34 16.33 -0.97
C SER A 266 -9.27 15.50 -0.06
N ASP A 267 -9.86 16.19 0.91
CA ASP A 267 -10.71 15.65 1.98
C ASP A 267 -11.92 16.58 2.18
N SER A 268 -12.60 16.94 1.09
CA SER A 268 -13.87 17.66 1.18
C SER A 268 -15.05 16.71 1.41
N ASP A 269 -16.18 17.25 1.86
CA ASP A 269 -17.45 16.49 1.90
C ASP A 269 -17.95 16.02 0.53
N LEU A 270 -17.28 16.45 -0.56
CA LEU A 270 -17.54 16.03 -1.93
C LEU A 270 -16.48 15.03 -2.46
N GLU A 271 -15.58 14.50 -1.62
CA GLU A 271 -14.46 13.61 -2.00
C GLU A 271 -14.32 12.39 -1.07
N PRO A 272 -15.10 11.31 -1.27
CA PRO A 272 -16.28 11.27 -2.13
C PRO A 272 -17.52 11.83 -1.41
N ALA A 273 -18.59 12.09 -2.15
CA ALA A 273 -19.93 12.37 -1.65
C ALA A 273 -20.83 11.13 -1.81
N ALA A 274 -21.60 10.81 -0.76
CA ALA A 274 -22.61 9.75 -0.78
C ALA A 274 -23.91 10.27 -0.20
N ASP A 275 -25.01 10.23 -0.98
CA ASP A 275 -26.34 10.52 -0.46
C ASP A 275 -27.46 9.77 -1.19
N ILE A 276 -28.47 9.31 -0.45
CA ILE A 276 -29.72 8.77 -1.00
C ILE A 276 -30.76 9.89 -0.88
N VAL A 277 -30.98 10.58 -1.99
CA VAL A 277 -31.76 11.82 -2.04
C VAL A 277 -33.26 11.56 -1.94
N ASP A 278 -33.76 10.59 -2.72
CA ASP A 278 -35.18 10.25 -2.73
C ASP A 278 -35.41 8.78 -3.14
N VAL A 279 -36.36 8.13 -2.48
CA VAL A 279 -36.83 6.79 -2.83
C VAL A 279 -38.28 6.91 -3.25
N ARG A 280 -38.60 6.49 -4.48
CA ARG A 280 -39.96 6.51 -5.02
C ARG A 280 -40.43 5.12 -5.36
N ILE A 281 -41.69 4.87 -5.03
CA ILE A 281 -42.36 3.60 -5.31
C ILE A 281 -43.63 3.93 -6.08
N ASN A 282 -43.71 3.42 -7.31
CA ASN A 282 -44.76 3.75 -8.26
C ASN A 282 -44.91 5.28 -8.48
N GLY A 283 -43.78 5.99 -8.48
CA GLY A 283 -43.72 7.44 -8.67
C GLY A 283 -44.03 8.28 -7.42
N VAL A 284 -44.39 7.66 -6.30
CA VAL A 284 -44.68 8.36 -5.03
C VAL A 284 -43.45 8.30 -4.13
N SER A 285 -43.00 9.46 -3.61
CA SER A 285 -41.88 9.51 -2.67
C SER A 285 -42.23 8.80 -1.36
N ALA A 286 -41.37 7.88 -0.98
CA ALA A 286 -41.45 7.06 0.22
C ALA A 286 -40.37 7.56 1.17
N GLY A 287 -40.75 8.47 2.08
CA GLY A 287 -39.84 9.07 3.05
C GLY A 287 -39.12 8.04 3.94
N PRO A 288 -38.07 8.45 4.68
CA PRO A 288 -37.39 7.56 5.61
C PRO A 288 -38.38 7.01 6.66
N CYS A 289 -38.20 5.75 7.02
CA CYS A 289 -39.06 4.99 7.93
C CYS A 289 -40.52 4.82 7.46
N SER A 290 -40.82 5.10 6.19
CA SER A 290 -42.15 4.89 5.64
C SER A 290 -42.51 3.40 5.58
N ASN A 291 -43.82 3.13 5.66
CA ASN A 291 -44.37 1.81 5.35
C ASN A 291 -44.90 1.83 3.92
N VAL A 292 -44.34 0.98 3.08
CA VAL A 292 -44.65 0.90 1.66
C VAL A 292 -45.39 -0.41 1.40
N ASN A 293 -46.51 -0.33 0.69
CA ASN A 293 -47.17 -1.51 0.15
C ASN A 293 -46.67 -1.79 -1.27
N ALA A 294 -46.06 -2.96 -1.44
CA ALA A 294 -45.44 -3.46 -2.67
C ALA A 294 -46.16 -4.69 -3.26
N LYS A 295 -47.31 -5.09 -2.69
CA LYS A 295 -48.03 -6.33 -3.07
C LYS A 295 -48.33 -6.46 -4.55
N ASP A 296 -48.71 -5.36 -5.18
CA ASP A 296 -49.08 -5.34 -6.59
C ASP A 296 -47.87 -5.21 -7.54
N GLY A 297 -46.65 -5.19 -6.99
CA GLY A 297 -45.43 -4.90 -7.73
C GLY A 297 -45.36 -3.44 -8.18
N GLY A 298 -44.65 -3.21 -9.29
CA GLY A 298 -44.42 -1.90 -9.87
C GLY A 298 -42.98 -1.41 -9.76
N VAL A 299 -42.76 -0.11 -9.92
CA VAL A 299 -41.41 0.45 -10.15
C VAL A 299 -40.82 1.03 -8.88
N LEU A 300 -39.59 0.65 -8.56
CA LEU A 300 -38.74 1.34 -7.59
C LEU A 300 -37.83 2.32 -8.33
N ALA A 301 -37.77 3.57 -7.89
CA ALA A 301 -36.80 4.55 -8.34
C ALA A 301 -36.03 5.13 -7.16
N VAL A 302 -34.70 5.13 -7.23
CA VAL A 302 -33.83 5.70 -6.18
C VAL A 302 -32.96 6.77 -6.81
N ASP A 303 -33.11 8.00 -6.34
CA ASP A 303 -32.23 9.12 -6.68
C ASP A 303 -31.12 9.17 -5.64
N PHE A 304 -29.87 9.13 -6.11
CA PHE A 304 -28.71 9.11 -5.23
C PHE A 304 -27.52 9.87 -5.84
N VAL A 305 -26.56 10.17 -4.98
CA VAL A 305 -25.32 10.86 -5.29
C VAL A 305 -24.17 9.90 -5.01
N ALA A 306 -23.39 9.60 -6.04
CA ALA A 306 -22.05 9.04 -5.90
C ALA A 306 -21.12 9.97 -6.68
N TYR A 307 -20.36 10.81 -5.98
CA TYR A 307 -19.64 11.92 -6.62
C TYR A 307 -18.26 12.11 -6.01
N ASP A 308 -17.28 12.51 -6.81
CA ASP A 308 -15.95 12.90 -6.34
C ASP A 308 -15.50 14.14 -7.10
N VAL A 309 -15.41 15.30 -6.43
CA VAL A 309 -15.04 16.55 -7.12
C VAL A 309 -13.59 16.59 -7.59
N GLY A 310 -12.71 15.79 -6.99
CA GLY A 310 -11.34 15.54 -7.45
C GLY A 310 -11.27 14.59 -8.65
N GLU A 311 -12.41 14.06 -9.10
CA GLU A 311 -12.53 13.12 -10.22
C GLU A 311 -11.78 11.80 -9.99
N HIS A 312 -11.57 11.43 -8.72
CA HIS A 312 -10.87 10.21 -8.30
C HIS A 312 -11.78 9.12 -7.71
N LEU A 313 -13.03 9.02 -8.19
CA LEU A 313 -13.96 7.99 -7.73
C LEU A 313 -13.51 6.58 -8.13
N ALA A 314 -13.47 5.63 -7.19
CA ALA A 314 -13.16 4.23 -7.47
C ALA A 314 -14.41 3.47 -7.95
N TYR A 315 -15.42 3.43 -7.09
CA TYR A 315 -16.68 2.74 -7.32
C TYR A 315 -17.74 3.16 -6.29
N TYR A 316 -18.97 2.76 -6.55
CA TYR A 316 -20.07 2.82 -5.59
C TYR A 316 -20.89 1.53 -5.59
N SER A 317 -21.57 1.27 -4.49
CA SER A 317 -22.55 0.18 -4.37
C SER A 317 -23.85 0.69 -3.77
N LEU A 318 -24.99 0.10 -4.17
CA LEU A 318 -26.30 0.38 -3.60
C LEU A 318 -26.99 -0.93 -3.25
N ILE A 319 -27.05 -1.24 -1.96
CA ILE A 319 -27.46 -2.54 -1.44
C ILE A 319 -28.68 -2.36 -0.54
N ALA A 320 -29.71 -3.18 -0.70
CA ALA A 320 -30.81 -3.29 0.25
C ALA A 320 -30.52 -4.43 1.23
N THR A 321 -30.19 -4.10 2.47
CA THR A 321 -29.99 -5.08 3.55
C THR A 321 -31.29 -5.30 4.32
N TYR A 322 -31.57 -6.54 4.72
CA TYR A 322 -32.79 -6.92 5.42
C TYR A 322 -32.64 -8.23 6.19
N GLY A 323 -33.63 -8.54 7.04
CA GLY A 323 -33.67 -9.79 7.81
C GLY A 323 -32.38 -10.04 8.60
N LYS A 324 -32.00 -11.32 8.73
CA LYS A 324 -30.74 -11.73 9.36
C LYS A 324 -29.71 -12.05 8.28
N ASN A 325 -28.74 -11.15 8.08
CA ASN A 325 -27.63 -11.30 7.14
C ASN A 325 -28.08 -11.49 5.67
N LEU A 326 -29.19 -10.88 5.26
CA LEU A 326 -29.66 -10.91 3.88
C LEU A 326 -29.45 -9.55 3.20
N ALA A 327 -29.18 -9.59 1.90
CA ALA A 327 -28.94 -8.42 1.08
C ALA A 327 -29.35 -8.65 -0.37
N VAL A 328 -29.80 -7.59 -1.03
CA VAL A 328 -30.00 -7.51 -2.48
C VAL A 328 -29.15 -6.38 -3.01
N ASP A 329 -28.28 -6.66 -3.98
CA ASP A 329 -27.58 -5.60 -4.72
C ASP A 329 -28.52 -5.02 -5.77
N LEU A 330 -28.92 -3.76 -5.57
CA LEU A 330 -29.91 -3.12 -6.42
C LEU A 330 -29.37 -2.82 -7.83
N LEU A 331 -28.05 -2.67 -7.97
CA LEU A 331 -27.40 -2.34 -9.24
C LEU A 331 -27.37 -3.53 -10.21
N THR A 332 -27.49 -4.76 -9.70
CA THR A 332 -27.38 -6.00 -10.50
C THR A 332 -28.72 -6.68 -10.76
N ILE A 333 -29.83 -6.14 -10.27
CA ILE A 333 -31.17 -6.68 -10.55
C ILE A 333 -31.44 -6.64 -12.06
N PRO A 334 -31.93 -7.75 -12.66
CA PRO A 334 -32.26 -7.79 -14.07
C PRO A 334 -33.26 -6.70 -14.49
N GLY A 335 -32.93 -5.97 -15.56
CA GLY A 335 -33.74 -4.88 -16.08
C GLY A 335 -33.58 -3.54 -15.35
N THR A 336 -32.72 -3.48 -14.32
CA THR A 336 -32.35 -2.21 -13.69
C THR A 336 -31.68 -1.29 -14.70
N THR A 337 -32.07 -0.02 -14.68
CA THR A 337 -31.42 1.04 -15.45
C THR A 337 -30.92 2.15 -14.55
N LEU A 338 -29.77 2.71 -14.89
CA LEU A 338 -29.25 3.93 -14.29
C LEU A 338 -29.37 5.07 -15.29
N THR A 339 -29.96 6.19 -14.88
CA THR A 339 -30.07 7.40 -15.69
C THR A 339 -29.41 8.57 -14.97
N PRO A 340 -28.52 9.34 -15.63
CA PRO A 340 -27.94 10.55 -15.05
C PRO A 340 -29.02 11.57 -14.68
N VAL A 341 -28.93 12.16 -13.49
CA VAL A 341 -29.84 13.21 -13.02
C VAL A 341 -29.06 14.25 -12.21
N VAL A 342 -29.44 15.52 -12.32
CA VAL A 342 -28.84 16.58 -11.49
C VAL A 342 -29.42 16.51 -10.08
N GLN A 343 -28.57 16.58 -9.04
CA GLN A 343 -28.97 16.54 -7.64
C GLN A 343 -28.41 17.75 -6.89
N GLY A 344 -29.21 18.79 -6.72
CA GLY A 344 -28.78 20.04 -6.10
C GLY A 344 -27.62 20.68 -6.87
N ALA A 345 -26.48 20.86 -6.20
CA ALA A 345 -25.24 21.39 -6.79
C ALA A 345 -24.40 20.33 -7.52
N ILE A 346 -24.76 19.04 -7.39
CA ILE A 346 -24.00 17.94 -7.97
C ILE A 346 -24.50 17.69 -9.40
N PRO A 347 -23.58 17.69 -10.40
CA PRO A 347 -23.95 17.46 -11.79
C PRO A 347 -24.47 16.04 -12.00
N ALA A 348 -25.21 15.84 -13.10
CA ALA A 348 -25.56 14.50 -13.55
C ALA A 348 -24.30 13.71 -13.93
N ALA A 349 -24.31 12.39 -13.71
CA ALA A 349 -23.16 11.56 -14.03
C ALA A 349 -22.81 11.57 -15.53
N ASP A 350 -21.54 11.84 -15.86
CA ASP A 350 -21.05 11.87 -17.24
C ASP A 350 -21.00 10.47 -17.87
N PHE A 351 -20.66 9.46 -17.06
CA PHE A 351 -20.61 8.05 -17.43
C PHE A 351 -21.30 7.21 -16.36
N VAL A 352 -22.02 6.18 -16.79
CA VAL A 352 -22.95 5.42 -15.94
C VAL A 352 -22.40 4.02 -15.71
N GLY A 353 -21.98 3.70 -14.50
CA GLY A 353 -21.46 2.37 -14.20
C GLY A 353 -20.87 2.37 -12.80
N PRO A 354 -20.89 1.22 -12.10
CA PRO A 354 -20.61 1.22 -10.67
C PRO A 354 -19.15 1.54 -10.36
N ASP A 355 -18.23 1.41 -11.33
CA ASP A 355 -16.80 1.54 -11.10
C ASP A 355 -16.05 2.26 -12.23
N TYR A 356 -14.82 2.67 -11.90
CA TYR A 356 -13.92 3.40 -12.78
C TYR A 356 -13.59 2.65 -14.08
N GLY A 357 -13.39 1.33 -14.01
CA GLY A 357 -13.13 0.51 -15.20
C GLY A 357 -14.32 0.52 -16.16
N ALA A 358 -15.55 0.42 -15.64
CA ALA A 358 -16.76 0.52 -16.43
C ALA A 358 -16.91 1.91 -17.07
N ALA A 359 -16.54 2.99 -16.37
CA ALA A 359 -16.55 4.35 -16.91
C ALA A 359 -15.54 4.53 -18.04
N LEU A 360 -14.30 4.04 -17.88
CA LEU A 360 -13.29 4.04 -18.94
C LEU A 360 -13.76 3.25 -20.16
N GLY A 361 -14.39 2.09 -19.97
CA GLY A 361 -14.97 1.29 -21.04
C GLY A 361 -16.07 2.01 -21.84
N GLN A 362 -16.69 3.05 -21.26
CA GLN A 362 -17.68 3.91 -21.92
C GLN A 362 -17.08 5.17 -22.57
N GLY A 363 -15.78 5.40 -22.40
CA GLY A 363 -15.07 6.55 -22.98
C GLY A 363 -14.73 7.67 -21.99
N ALA A 364 -14.79 7.42 -20.67
CA ALA A 364 -14.20 8.35 -19.71
C ALA A 364 -12.71 8.55 -20.01
N ALA A 365 -12.23 9.79 -19.88
CA ALA A 365 -10.84 10.11 -20.16
C ALA A 365 -9.98 9.81 -18.92
N ALA A 366 -9.06 8.84 -19.03
CA ALA A 366 -8.09 8.59 -17.97
C ALA A 366 -7.23 9.84 -17.69
N PRO A 367 -6.92 10.15 -16.42
CA PRO A 367 -7.22 9.35 -15.24
C PRO A 367 -8.62 9.61 -14.66
N ASN A 368 -9.48 10.45 -15.25
CA ASN A 368 -10.57 11.13 -14.55
C ASN A 368 -11.92 10.39 -14.60
N TRP A 369 -12.57 10.27 -13.45
CA TRP A 369 -13.99 9.94 -13.34
C TRP A 369 -14.55 10.38 -11.99
N ARG A 370 -15.56 11.24 -12.05
CA ARG A 370 -16.25 11.82 -10.89
C ARG A 370 -17.62 11.24 -10.59
N ALA A 371 -18.17 10.41 -11.49
CA ALA A 371 -19.60 10.06 -11.54
C ALA A 371 -20.52 11.29 -11.38
N GLY A 372 -21.48 11.28 -10.45
CA GLY A 372 -22.44 12.37 -10.25
C GLY A 372 -23.77 11.91 -9.66
N GLY A 373 -24.82 12.70 -9.89
CA GLY A 373 -26.19 12.34 -9.55
C GLY A 373 -26.75 11.27 -10.51
N LEU A 374 -27.38 10.26 -9.94
CA LEU A 374 -27.88 9.08 -10.63
C LEU A 374 -29.29 8.74 -10.14
N ARG A 375 -30.10 8.20 -11.06
CA ARG A 375 -31.38 7.58 -10.76
C ARG A 375 -31.33 6.12 -11.15
N LEU A 376 -31.44 5.24 -10.16
CA LEU A 376 -31.69 3.82 -10.34
C LEU A 376 -33.19 3.61 -10.55
N THR A 377 -33.56 2.79 -11.54
CA THR A 377 -34.93 2.33 -11.76
C THR A 377 -34.96 0.81 -11.82
N VAL A 378 -35.69 0.17 -10.92
CA VAL A 378 -35.95 -1.27 -10.92
C VAL A 378 -37.38 -1.49 -11.44
N PRO A 379 -37.59 -2.21 -12.56
CA PRO A 379 -38.92 -2.35 -13.18
C PRO A 379 -39.95 -3.07 -12.31
N ASP A 380 -39.52 -4.01 -11.47
CA ASP A 380 -40.37 -4.73 -10.53
C ASP A 380 -39.75 -4.68 -9.12
N LEU A 381 -40.33 -3.89 -8.22
CA LEU A 381 -39.80 -3.67 -6.87
C LEU A 381 -39.76 -4.95 -6.04
N ARG A 382 -40.49 -6.01 -6.40
CA ARG A 382 -40.44 -7.29 -5.70
C ARG A 382 -39.07 -7.97 -5.87
N ASN A 383 -38.33 -7.63 -6.92
CA ASN A 383 -36.96 -8.10 -7.10
C ASN A 383 -35.97 -7.35 -6.18
N ALA A 384 -36.29 -6.12 -5.78
CA ALA A 384 -35.53 -5.36 -4.79
C ALA A 384 -35.90 -5.73 -3.34
N PHE A 385 -37.17 -6.11 -3.13
CA PHE A 385 -37.75 -6.42 -1.82
C PHE A 385 -38.48 -7.76 -1.88
N PRO A 386 -37.79 -8.90 -1.66
CA PRO A 386 -38.35 -10.23 -1.89
C PRO A 386 -39.38 -10.69 -0.85
N GLU A 387 -39.39 -10.10 0.35
CA GLU A 387 -40.34 -10.44 1.42
C GLU A 387 -40.73 -9.23 2.28
N THR A 388 -41.81 -9.37 3.06
CA THR A 388 -42.21 -8.32 3.99
C THR A 388 -41.15 -8.16 5.10
N CYS A 389 -40.43 -7.05 5.11
CA CYS A 389 -39.35 -6.78 6.05
C CYS A 389 -39.08 -5.28 6.22
N CYS A 390 -38.24 -4.94 7.20
CA CYS A 390 -37.56 -3.65 7.27
C CYS A 390 -36.30 -3.74 6.42
N TYR A 391 -36.19 -2.86 5.43
CA TYR A 391 -35.04 -2.75 4.56
C TYR A 391 -34.24 -1.49 4.91
N GLN A 392 -32.93 -1.62 4.87
CA GLN A 392 -32.00 -0.49 4.88
C GLN A 392 -31.27 -0.48 3.55
N LEU A 393 -31.54 0.54 2.75
CA LEU A 393 -30.73 0.86 1.59
C LEU A 393 -29.42 1.44 2.08
N GLU A 394 -28.32 0.93 1.56
CA GLU A 394 -26.96 1.30 1.91
C GLU A 394 -26.23 1.69 0.64
N LEU A 395 -25.92 2.97 0.53
CA LEU A 395 -25.07 3.53 -0.50
C LEU A 395 -23.66 3.65 0.06
N ARG A 396 -22.70 3.00 -0.60
CA ARG A 396 -21.28 3.14 -0.30
C ARG A 396 -20.57 3.76 -1.49
N VAL A 397 -19.75 4.77 -1.25
CA VAL A 397 -19.02 5.48 -2.30
C VAL A 397 -17.56 5.58 -1.89
N TYR A 398 -16.68 5.16 -2.79
CA TYR A 398 -15.27 4.92 -2.51
C TYR A 398 -14.38 5.71 -3.47
N LYS A 399 -13.35 6.36 -2.94
CA LYS A 399 -12.30 7.06 -3.70
C LYS A 399 -11.11 6.13 -3.98
N ARG A 400 -10.37 6.37 -5.06
CA ARG A 400 -9.30 5.49 -5.54
C ARG A 400 -7.88 5.89 -5.14
N SER A 401 -7.69 6.86 -4.25
CA SER A 401 -6.37 7.23 -3.75
C SER A 401 -5.70 6.07 -2.99
N VAL A 402 -4.36 6.04 -2.99
CA VAL A 402 -3.54 5.22 -2.10
C VAL A 402 -3.12 6.11 -0.93
N VAL A 403 -3.74 5.93 0.23
CA VAL A 403 -3.60 6.87 1.35
C VAL A 403 -2.65 6.31 2.39
N SER A 404 -1.51 6.97 2.60
CA SER A 404 -0.52 6.52 3.59
C SER A 404 -0.06 5.07 3.37
N CYS A 405 0.08 4.68 2.09
CA CYS A 405 0.37 3.32 1.64
C CYS A 405 -0.71 2.27 1.96
N ASP A 406 -1.92 2.71 2.28
CA ASP A 406 -3.10 1.87 2.28
C ASP A 406 -3.69 1.82 0.88
N HIS A 407 -3.70 0.62 0.29
CA HIS A 407 -4.29 0.35 -1.01
C HIS A 407 -5.78 0.03 -0.93
N ASP A 408 -6.36 0.00 0.27
CA ASP A 408 -7.80 -0.01 0.39
C ASP A 408 -8.39 1.29 -0.19
N TYR A 409 -9.69 1.29 -0.43
CA TYR A 409 -10.39 2.42 -1.03
C TYR A 409 -10.82 3.43 0.03
N THR A 410 -9.86 3.89 0.83
CA THR A 410 -10.06 5.01 1.75
C THR A 410 -9.57 6.29 1.05
N PRO A 411 -10.29 7.43 1.09
CA PRO A 411 -11.55 7.71 1.81
C PRO A 411 -12.81 7.08 1.20
N ALA A 412 -13.82 6.84 2.06
CA ALA A 412 -15.14 6.38 1.67
C ALA A 412 -16.24 7.11 2.45
N LYS A 413 -17.41 7.30 1.83
CA LYS A 413 -18.62 7.81 2.49
C LYS A 413 -19.78 6.84 2.34
N LEU A 414 -20.70 6.92 3.28
CA LEU A 414 -21.85 6.04 3.43
C LEU A 414 -23.11 6.88 3.57
N SER A 415 -24.20 6.46 2.92
CA SER A 415 -25.54 6.98 3.17
C SER A 415 -26.52 5.82 3.34
N TYR A 416 -27.48 5.99 4.24
CA TYR A 416 -28.44 4.96 4.62
C TYR A 416 -29.86 5.49 4.50
N TYR A 417 -30.77 4.64 4.02
CA TYR A 417 -32.19 4.96 3.90
C TYR A 417 -33.04 3.76 4.30
N SER A 418 -33.83 3.90 5.36
CA SER A 418 -34.61 2.79 5.89
C SER A 418 -36.09 2.91 5.51
N LEU A 419 -36.72 1.80 5.16
CA LEU A 419 -38.16 1.71 4.93
C LEU A 419 -38.68 0.32 5.29
N THR A 420 -39.96 0.22 5.63
CA THR A 420 -40.66 -1.06 5.77
C THR A 420 -41.39 -1.35 4.49
N VAL A 421 -41.18 -2.53 3.92
CA VAL A 421 -41.89 -2.97 2.70
C VAL A 421 -42.82 -4.11 3.05
N VAL A 422 -44.08 -4.00 2.65
CA VAL A 422 -45.08 -5.06 2.72
C VAL A 422 -45.30 -5.63 1.33
N VAL A 423 -44.87 -6.85 1.11
CA VAL A 423 -44.91 -7.57 -0.18
C VAL A 423 -46.05 -8.58 -0.23
#